data_AF-A0A923V797-F1
#
_entry.id   AF-A0A923V797-F1
#
_cell.length_a   1.000
_cell.length_b   1.000
_cell.length_c   1.000
_cell.angle_alpha   90.00
_cell.angle_beta   90.00
_cell.angle_gamma   90.00
#
_symmetry.space_group_name_H-M   'P 1'
#
loop_
_entity.id
_entity.type
_entity.pdbx_description
1 polymer ?
#
loop_
_entity_poly.entity_id
_entity_poly.type
_entity_poly.pdbx_seq_one_letter_code
_entity_poly.pdbx_strand_id
1 'polypeptide(L)'
;MIASLAKKMILVSALGVGLVGCVPKTPESQTPTATALPQPLPTPPVFDEAAAQGCTGGQPGKVTLNGALVKPGKDQASLDSRFQFKQMIGQSSNQVLAKLSIQGESALSHEADFSFLKALSRNKTYFNSGCILTNADTEGLTEFFAESSEDNDDTAISIFVTKAFFCGSQNSQRYYYLINTDELVLKDANFNLENFIGAIYLNAAKINLIGHNQITTKGARVGALAMTGPSVEMIIAKEVQGDGSMLIETAGADCPTLETK
;
A
#
# COMPACT_ATOMS: atom_id res chain seq x y z
N MET A 1 -48.99 34.22 -27.09
CA MET A 1 -50.07 34.02 -26.10
C MET A 1 -49.44 33.36 -24.89
N ILE A 2 -48.82 34.10 -23.97
CA ILE A 2 -49.41 34.79 -22.78
C ILE A 2 -50.33 33.89 -21.95
N ALA A 3 -49.80 33.36 -20.84
CA ALA A 3 -50.33 33.44 -19.47
C ALA A 3 -49.48 32.50 -18.57
N SER A 4 -48.60 32.99 -17.69
CA SER A 4 -48.89 33.62 -16.40
C SER A 4 -49.52 32.66 -15.39
N LEU A 5 -48.70 32.16 -14.46
CA LEU A 5 -49.14 31.98 -13.07
C LEU A 5 -47.97 32.18 -12.12
N ALA A 6 -48.11 33.24 -11.33
CA ALA A 6 -47.18 33.74 -10.34
C ALA A 6 -47.60 33.30 -8.93
N LYS A 7 -46.66 33.51 -8.00
CA LYS A 7 -46.81 33.69 -6.54
C LYS A 7 -47.09 32.44 -5.70
N LYS A 8 -46.13 32.14 -4.82
CA LYS A 8 -46.26 32.55 -3.40
C LYS A 8 -44.89 32.56 -2.71
N MET A 9 -44.48 33.78 -2.38
CA MET A 9 -43.45 34.14 -1.42
C MET A 9 -44.08 33.97 -0.02
N ILE A 10 -43.44 33.22 0.88
CA ILE A 10 -43.79 33.23 2.31
C ILE A 10 -42.53 33.66 3.06
N LEU A 11 -42.59 34.90 3.51
CA LEU A 11 -41.70 35.51 4.49
C LEU A 11 -42.29 35.19 5.86
N VAL A 12 -41.55 34.50 6.73
CA VAL A 12 -41.87 34.41 8.16
C VAL A 12 -40.73 35.05 8.91
N SER A 13 -41.01 36.22 9.46
CA SER A 13 -40.21 36.87 10.47
C SER A 13 -40.87 36.63 11.83
N ALA A 14 -40.00 36.49 12.84
CA ALA A 14 -40.11 37.02 14.20
C ALA A 14 -40.19 36.01 15.35
N LEU A 15 -39.55 36.50 16.43
CA LEU A 15 -39.64 36.17 17.83
C LEU A 15 -38.65 35.14 18.38
N GLY A 16 -37.60 35.72 18.97
CA GLY A 16 -36.76 35.07 19.95
C GLY A 16 -37.53 34.70 21.22
N VAL A 17 -37.00 33.68 21.87
CA VAL A 17 -37.23 33.37 23.28
C VAL A 17 -35.86 33.13 23.87
N GLY A 18 -35.56 33.88 24.93
CA GLY A 18 -34.32 33.78 25.68
C GLY A 18 -34.13 32.38 26.27
N LEU A 19 -32.90 31.90 26.22
CA LEU A 19 -32.43 30.83 27.08
C LEU A 19 -31.24 31.35 27.88
N VAL A 20 -31.50 31.47 29.17
CA VAL A 20 -30.51 31.48 30.24
C VAL A 20 -29.71 30.17 30.12
N GLY A 21 -28.40 30.29 29.93
CA GLY A 21 -27.52 29.13 29.76
C GLY A 21 -26.11 29.45 30.23
N CYS A 22 -25.79 28.94 31.42
CA CYS A 22 -24.49 28.62 31.99
C CYS A 22 -23.24 29.36 31.47
N VAL A 23 -22.65 30.16 32.35
CA VAL A 23 -21.23 30.52 32.34
C VAL A 23 -20.40 29.22 32.19
N PRO A 24 -19.61 29.03 31.12
CA PRO A 24 -18.62 27.97 31.11
C PRO A 24 -17.56 28.32 32.16
N LYS A 25 -17.41 27.40 33.12
CA LYS A 25 -16.30 27.37 34.08
C LYS A 25 -15.01 27.43 33.27
N THR A 26 -14.21 28.47 33.48
CA THR A 26 -12.85 28.58 32.95
C THR A 26 -12.10 27.31 33.31
N PRO A 27 -11.58 26.54 32.33
CA PRO A 27 -10.71 25.42 32.66
C PRO A 27 -9.48 25.99 33.36
N GLU A 28 -9.14 25.38 34.50
CA GLU A 28 -7.88 25.62 35.19
C GLU A 28 -6.73 25.59 34.19
N SER A 29 -5.94 26.66 34.24
CA SER A 29 -4.67 26.83 33.56
C SER A 29 -3.79 25.61 33.82
N GLN A 30 -3.81 24.65 32.89
CA GLN A 30 -2.83 23.57 32.88
C GLN A 30 -1.46 24.20 32.68
N THR A 31 -0.60 24.00 33.68
CA THR A 31 0.82 24.30 33.58
C THR A 31 1.36 23.64 32.31
N PRO A 32 2.07 24.39 31.43
CA PRO A 32 2.63 23.81 30.23
C PRO A 32 3.60 22.70 30.64
N THR A 33 3.17 21.46 30.40
CA THR A 33 4.06 20.30 30.51
C THR A 33 5.05 20.44 29.37
N ALA A 34 6.34 20.51 29.71
CA ALA A 34 7.43 20.67 28.76
C ALA A 34 7.25 19.71 27.59
N THR A 35 7.10 20.27 26.39
CA THR A 35 7.13 19.53 25.13
C THR A 35 8.43 18.74 25.12
N ALA A 36 8.33 17.41 25.15
CA ALA A 36 9.49 16.56 24.90
C ALA A 36 10.08 16.99 23.56
N LEU A 37 11.36 17.34 23.58
CA LEU A 37 12.12 17.66 22.37
C LEU A 37 11.93 16.53 21.35
N PRO A 38 11.83 16.84 20.05
CA PRO A 38 11.80 15.83 19.00
C PRO A 38 12.96 14.87 19.25
N GLN A 39 12.68 13.57 19.38
CA GLN A 39 13.74 12.58 19.44
C GLN A 39 14.60 12.76 18.17
N PRO A 40 15.94 12.76 18.30
CA PRO A 40 16.79 12.82 17.12
C PRO A 40 16.40 11.67 16.20
N LEU A 41 16.23 11.99 14.91
CA LEU A 41 16.07 10.98 13.86
C LEU A 41 17.11 9.88 14.09
N PRO A 42 16.72 8.59 14.01
CA PRO A 42 17.66 7.50 14.19
C PRO A 42 18.84 7.74 13.25
N THR A 43 20.03 7.73 13.83
CA THR A 43 21.27 7.84 13.07
C THR A 43 21.23 6.75 12.00
N PRO A 44 21.48 7.05 10.72
CA PRO A 44 21.59 5.98 9.73
C PRO A 44 22.61 4.97 10.26
N PRO A 45 22.35 3.65 10.11
CA PRO A 45 23.23 2.64 10.66
C PRO A 45 24.66 2.93 10.20
N VAL A 46 25.57 3.01 11.17
CA VAL A 46 27.00 3.11 10.89
C VAL A 46 27.37 1.81 10.16
N PHE A 47 27.60 1.91 8.85
CA PHE A 47 28.07 0.79 8.06
C PHE A 47 29.53 0.56 8.42
N ASP A 48 29.78 -0.49 9.19
CA ASP A 48 31.12 -0.93 9.57
C ASP A 48 31.82 -1.42 8.29
N GLU A 49 32.73 -0.60 7.75
CA GLU A 49 33.50 -0.83 6.52
C GLU A 49 34.62 -1.88 6.72
N ALA A 50 34.40 -2.83 7.62
CA ALA A 50 35.36 -3.85 8.03
C ALA A 50 34.75 -5.25 8.01
N ALA A 51 34.28 -5.69 6.84
CA ALA A 51 34.04 -7.10 6.55
C ALA A 51 34.55 -7.46 5.14
N ALA A 52 35.87 -7.55 5.00
CA ALA A 52 36.47 -8.39 3.97
C ALA A 52 36.24 -9.87 4.37
N GLN A 53 35.00 -10.37 4.29
CA GLN A 53 34.66 -11.79 4.47
C GLN A 53 33.19 -12.06 4.07
N GLY A 54 32.96 -12.40 2.80
CA GLY A 54 31.74 -13.06 2.31
C GLY A 54 30.44 -12.24 2.34
N CYS A 55 29.78 -12.15 1.19
CA CYS A 55 28.40 -11.66 1.12
C CYS A 55 27.47 -12.64 1.87
N THR A 56 26.64 -12.15 2.80
CA THR A 56 25.87 -12.98 3.76
C THR A 56 24.43 -13.32 3.33
N GLY A 57 24.00 -12.87 2.16
CA GLY A 57 22.62 -13.04 1.67
C GLY A 57 21.68 -11.97 2.19
N GLY A 58 20.64 -11.64 1.41
CA GLY A 58 19.69 -10.59 1.72
C GLY A 58 18.52 -11.10 2.55
N GLN A 59 17.84 -10.19 3.24
CA GLN A 59 16.58 -10.50 3.92
C GLN A 59 15.40 -10.40 2.94
N PRO A 60 14.32 -11.17 3.10
CA PRO A 60 13.07 -10.85 2.42
C PRO A 60 12.56 -9.48 2.85
N GLY A 61 11.78 -8.84 1.98
CA GLY A 61 11.05 -7.63 2.34
C GLY A 61 9.96 -7.93 3.36
N LYS A 62 9.60 -6.93 4.15
CA LYS A 62 8.47 -7.04 5.08
C LYS A 62 7.16 -7.14 4.30
N VAL A 63 6.27 -8.03 4.73
CA VAL A 63 4.90 -8.15 4.20
C VAL A 63 3.90 -7.72 5.26
N THR A 64 3.10 -6.69 5.00
CA THR A 64 2.04 -6.22 5.90
C THR A 64 0.69 -6.38 5.22
N LEU A 65 -0.22 -7.16 5.81
CA LEU A 65 -1.57 -7.38 5.28
C LEU A 65 -2.61 -6.94 6.31
N ASN A 66 -3.54 -6.09 5.89
CA ASN A 66 -4.51 -5.48 6.80
C ASN A 66 -5.97 -5.53 6.37
N GLY A 67 -6.86 -5.35 7.35
CA GLY A 67 -8.29 -5.12 7.17
C GLY A 67 -9.06 -6.39 6.81
N ALA A 68 -9.86 -6.33 5.75
CA ALA A 68 -10.71 -7.43 5.28
C ALA A 68 -9.91 -8.67 4.80
N LEU A 69 -8.59 -8.53 4.60
CA LEU A 69 -7.68 -9.65 4.34
C LEU A 69 -7.52 -10.55 5.57
N VAL A 70 -7.70 -10.00 6.77
CA VAL A 70 -7.35 -10.65 8.03
C VAL A 70 -8.62 -10.98 8.79
N LYS A 71 -8.90 -12.27 8.94
CA LYS A 71 -10.01 -12.81 9.71
C LYS A 71 -9.65 -12.82 11.20
N PRO A 72 -10.50 -12.25 12.07
CA PRO A 72 -10.27 -12.33 13.51
C PRO A 72 -10.36 -13.79 13.96
N GLY A 73 -9.33 -14.25 14.67
CA GLY A 73 -9.31 -15.55 15.34
C GLY A 73 -9.29 -15.38 16.86
N LYS A 74 -9.70 -16.43 17.59
CA LYS A 74 -9.72 -16.40 19.07
C LYS A 74 -8.33 -16.24 19.68
N ASP A 75 -7.31 -16.86 19.06
CA ASP A 75 -5.93 -16.89 19.58
C ASP A 75 -4.92 -16.28 18.60
N GLN A 76 -5.20 -16.29 17.30
CA GLN A 76 -4.33 -15.70 16.28
C GLN A 76 -5.16 -15.22 15.08
N ALA A 77 -4.81 -14.04 14.57
CA ALA A 77 -5.33 -13.54 13.31
C ALA A 77 -4.97 -14.49 12.16
N SER A 78 -5.90 -14.74 11.25
CA SER A 78 -5.69 -15.63 10.09
C SER A 78 -5.95 -14.87 8.80
N LEU A 79 -5.27 -15.27 7.73
CA LEU A 79 -5.45 -14.64 6.42
C LEU A 79 -6.67 -15.24 5.69
N ASP A 80 -7.35 -14.45 4.87
CA ASP A 80 -8.33 -14.97 3.91
C ASP A 80 -7.67 -16.04 3.03
N SER A 81 -8.36 -17.16 2.84
CA SER A 81 -7.82 -18.35 2.16
C SER A 81 -7.47 -18.13 0.69
N ARG A 82 -7.95 -17.03 0.09
CA ARG A 82 -7.56 -16.62 -1.27
C ARG A 82 -6.15 -16.04 -1.34
N PHE A 83 -5.55 -15.69 -0.20
CA PHE A 83 -4.21 -15.13 -0.14
C PHE A 83 -3.23 -16.12 0.46
N GLN A 84 -2.05 -16.18 -0.14
CA GLN A 84 -0.89 -16.87 0.39
C GLN A 84 0.30 -15.92 0.35
N PHE A 85 1.21 -16.05 1.30
CA PHE A 85 2.47 -15.34 1.22
C PHE A 85 3.64 -16.24 1.59
N LYS A 86 4.79 -15.95 1.01
CA LYS A 86 6.03 -16.69 1.18
C LYS A 86 7.19 -15.72 1.26
N GLN A 87 7.99 -15.85 2.32
CA GLN A 87 9.22 -15.08 2.49
C GLN A 87 10.42 -16.02 2.33
N MET A 88 11.34 -15.67 1.43
CA MET A 88 12.52 -16.45 1.10
C MET A 88 13.77 -15.65 1.47
N ILE A 89 14.65 -16.28 2.24
CA ILE A 89 15.91 -15.65 2.64
C ILE A 89 16.95 -15.88 1.54
N GLY A 90 17.74 -14.85 1.24
CA GLY A 90 18.84 -14.95 0.28
C GLY A 90 19.98 -15.83 0.79
N GLN A 91 20.70 -16.43 -0.14
CA GLN A 91 21.85 -17.28 0.16
C GLN A 91 23.15 -16.47 0.23
N SER A 92 24.01 -16.78 1.18
CA SER A 92 25.37 -16.23 1.26
C SER A 92 26.30 -16.83 0.19
N SER A 93 27.48 -16.24 0.02
CA SER A 93 28.48 -16.73 -0.94
C SER A 93 29.03 -18.13 -0.64
N ASN A 94 28.83 -18.62 0.59
CA ASN A 94 29.14 -19.98 1.03
C ASN A 94 27.89 -20.88 1.16
N GLN A 95 26.79 -20.53 0.48
CA GLN A 95 25.52 -21.29 0.45
C GLN A 95 24.85 -21.49 1.81
N VAL A 96 25.15 -20.61 2.78
CA VAL A 96 24.46 -20.57 4.07
C VAL A 96 23.29 -19.59 3.95
N LEU A 97 22.10 -19.99 4.40
CA LEU A 97 20.95 -19.08 4.43
C LEU A 97 21.19 -17.98 5.48
N ALA A 98 20.88 -16.72 5.15
CA ALA A 98 20.92 -15.66 6.14
C ALA A 98 19.92 -15.93 7.28
N LYS A 99 20.12 -15.34 8.46
CA LYS A 99 19.14 -15.43 9.55
C LYS A 99 18.03 -14.41 9.32
N LEU A 100 16.76 -14.80 9.44
CA LEU A 100 15.65 -13.86 9.36
C LEU A 100 15.68 -12.91 10.56
N SER A 101 15.70 -11.60 10.32
CA SER A 101 15.56 -10.61 11.39
C SER A 101 14.08 -10.39 11.74
N ILE A 102 13.80 -10.02 12.99
CA ILE A 102 12.44 -9.67 13.46
C ILE A 102 11.83 -8.53 12.60
N GLN A 103 12.67 -7.65 12.05
CA GLN A 103 12.23 -6.54 11.18
C GLN A 103 11.71 -7.01 9.81
N GLY A 104 12.12 -8.21 9.36
CA GLY A 104 11.64 -8.84 8.15
C GLY A 104 10.38 -9.68 8.34
N GLU A 105 9.91 -9.87 9.58
CA GLU A 105 8.71 -10.67 9.86
C GLU A 105 7.45 -10.03 9.29
N SER A 106 6.60 -10.86 8.69
CA SER A 106 5.29 -10.44 8.21
C SER A 106 4.38 -9.99 9.36
N ALA A 107 3.60 -8.93 9.14
CA ALA A 107 2.61 -8.43 10.09
C ALA A 107 1.21 -8.59 9.52
N LEU A 108 0.30 -9.19 10.30
CA LEU A 108 -1.12 -9.30 9.99
C LEU A 108 -1.89 -8.49 11.03
N SER A 109 -2.74 -7.56 10.59
CA SER A 109 -3.60 -6.78 11.50
C SER A 109 -5.00 -6.61 10.92
N HIS A 110 -6.03 -6.66 11.77
CA HIS A 110 -7.38 -6.30 11.35
C HIS A 110 -7.60 -4.77 11.35
N GLU A 111 -6.76 -4.04 12.08
CA GLU A 111 -6.83 -2.59 12.21
C GLU A 111 -5.91 -1.93 11.17
N ALA A 112 -6.44 -0.97 10.42
CA ALA A 112 -5.68 -0.09 9.55
C ALA A 112 -6.34 1.29 9.45
N ASP A 113 -5.53 2.30 9.11
CA ASP A 113 -6.06 3.63 8.80
C ASP A 113 -6.66 3.64 7.38
N PHE A 114 -7.96 3.92 7.32
CA PHE A 114 -8.72 4.01 6.06
C PHE A 114 -8.98 5.46 5.65
N SER A 115 -8.25 6.43 6.22
CA SER A 115 -8.36 7.85 5.88
C SER A 115 -8.18 8.14 4.38
N PHE A 116 -7.36 7.34 3.68
CA PHE A 116 -7.13 7.44 2.24
C PHE A 116 -8.42 7.32 1.40
N LEU A 117 -9.41 6.54 1.84
CA LEU A 117 -10.68 6.38 1.14
C LEU A 117 -11.52 7.66 1.08
N LYS A 118 -11.36 8.55 2.06
CA LYS A 118 -12.09 9.84 2.05
C LYS A 118 -11.65 10.71 0.88
N ALA A 119 -10.37 10.68 0.54
CA ALA A 119 -9.82 11.44 -0.59
C ALA A 119 -10.30 10.88 -1.94
N LEU A 120 -10.46 9.57 -2.06
CA LEU A 120 -10.83 8.89 -3.30
C LEU A 120 -12.32 9.00 -3.65
N SER A 121 -13.20 9.07 -2.65
CA SER A 121 -14.67 9.13 -2.84
C SER A 121 -15.20 10.28 -3.72
N ARG A 122 -14.37 11.29 -4.00
CA ARG A 122 -14.71 12.43 -4.87
C ARG A 122 -14.10 12.32 -6.26
N ASN A 123 -13.13 11.43 -6.43
CA ASN A 123 -12.52 11.16 -7.70
C ASN A 123 -13.47 10.29 -8.53
N LYS A 124 -13.54 10.52 -9.84
CA LYS A 124 -14.33 9.73 -10.80
C LYS A 124 -13.42 9.30 -11.93
N THR A 125 -12.33 8.63 -11.58
CA THR A 125 -11.34 8.19 -12.55
C THR A 125 -11.07 6.71 -12.42
N TYR A 126 -10.61 6.10 -13.51
CA TYR A 126 -10.11 4.75 -13.49
C TYR A 126 -8.70 4.69 -14.08
N PHE A 127 -7.90 3.73 -13.61
CA PHE A 127 -6.61 3.40 -14.21
C PHE A 127 -6.70 2.00 -14.81
N ASN A 128 -6.24 1.83 -16.04
CA ASN A 128 -6.20 0.54 -16.71
C ASN A 128 -4.76 0.16 -17.09
N SER A 129 -4.24 -0.92 -16.54
CA SER A 129 -3.00 -1.54 -17.00
C SER A 129 -3.28 -2.91 -17.60
N GLY A 130 -3.37 -2.96 -18.93
CA GLY A 130 -3.38 -4.20 -19.71
C GLY A 130 -4.69 -4.96 -19.75
N CYS A 131 -5.77 -4.46 -19.15
CA CYS A 131 -7.08 -5.11 -19.22
C CYS A 131 -7.87 -4.69 -20.45
N ILE A 132 -8.60 -5.63 -21.05
CA ILE A 132 -9.67 -5.34 -22.00
C ILE A 132 -10.91 -5.01 -21.17
N LEU A 133 -11.31 -3.74 -21.19
CA LEU A 133 -12.44 -3.23 -20.40
C LEU A 133 -13.68 -3.08 -21.28
N THR A 134 -14.84 -3.27 -20.65
CA THR A 134 -16.16 -2.99 -21.23
C THR A 134 -16.69 -1.66 -20.73
N ASN A 135 -17.73 -1.13 -21.38
CA ASN A 135 -18.39 0.10 -20.93
C ASN A 135 -18.96 -0.01 -19.50
N ALA A 136 -19.36 -1.21 -19.08
CA ALA A 136 -19.88 -1.44 -17.74
C ALA A 136 -18.77 -1.33 -16.68
N ASP A 137 -17.53 -1.64 -17.03
CA ASP A 137 -16.39 -1.56 -16.12
C ASP A 137 -16.02 -0.11 -15.79
N THR A 138 -16.22 0.81 -16.75
CA THR A 138 -15.77 2.21 -16.70
C THR A 138 -16.92 3.21 -16.68
N GLU A 139 -18.16 2.76 -16.46
CA GLU A 139 -19.34 3.62 -16.56
C GLU A 139 -19.25 4.81 -15.57
N GLY A 140 -19.34 6.03 -16.11
CA GLY A 140 -19.26 7.25 -15.30
C GLY A 140 -17.86 7.58 -14.76
N LEU A 141 -16.82 6.89 -15.21
CA LEU A 141 -15.43 7.12 -14.87
C LEU A 141 -14.65 7.66 -16.08
N THR A 142 -13.67 8.52 -15.81
CA THR A 142 -12.73 9.04 -16.80
C THR A 142 -11.39 8.33 -16.68
N GLU A 143 -10.76 7.98 -17.80
CA GLU A 143 -9.44 7.33 -17.74
C GLU A 143 -8.38 8.28 -17.18
N PHE A 144 -7.61 7.80 -16.22
CA PHE A 144 -6.41 8.42 -15.69
C PHE A 144 -5.20 7.76 -16.33
N PHE A 145 -4.39 8.57 -16.99
CA PHE A 145 -3.08 8.15 -17.48
C PHE A 145 -2.05 8.57 -16.43
N ALA A 146 -1.30 7.60 -15.90
CA ALA A 146 -0.16 7.92 -15.06
C ALA A 146 0.85 8.65 -15.96
N GLU A 147 1.05 9.94 -15.70
CA GLU A 147 2.08 10.71 -16.42
C GLU A 147 3.43 10.05 -16.13
N SER A 148 4.02 9.43 -17.15
CA SER A 148 5.46 9.18 -17.11
C SER A 148 6.10 10.53 -17.37
N SER A 149 6.57 11.20 -16.33
CA SER A 149 7.49 12.31 -16.58
C SER A 149 8.71 11.69 -17.28
N GLU A 150 8.91 12.01 -18.56
CA GLU A 150 10.11 11.60 -19.31
C GLU A 150 11.37 12.29 -18.74
N ASP A 151 11.18 13.28 -17.85
CA ASP A 151 12.22 14.18 -17.34
C ASP A 151 12.56 14.03 -15.84
N ASN A 152 11.92 13.13 -15.08
CA ASN A 152 12.37 12.84 -13.71
C ASN A 152 12.78 11.39 -13.54
N ASP A 153 13.81 11.21 -12.72
CA ASP A 153 14.15 10.02 -11.94
C ASP A 153 12.98 9.60 -11.02
N ASP A 154 11.75 9.53 -11.52
CA ASP A 154 10.57 9.22 -10.72
C ASP A 154 10.71 7.77 -10.26
N THR A 155 11.19 7.62 -9.04
CA THR A 155 11.41 6.33 -8.38
C THR A 155 10.09 5.65 -7.99
N ALA A 156 8.94 6.31 -8.21
CA ALA A 156 7.65 5.87 -7.74
C ALA A 156 6.54 6.01 -8.80
N ILE A 157 5.67 5.01 -8.90
CA ILE A 157 4.38 5.10 -9.58
C ILE A 157 3.31 5.35 -8.52
N SER A 158 2.62 6.49 -8.61
CA SER A 158 1.53 6.82 -7.69
C SER A 158 0.20 6.93 -8.43
N ILE A 159 -0.74 6.06 -8.08
CA ILE A 159 -2.06 5.95 -8.71
C ILE A 159 -3.12 6.24 -7.66
N PHE A 160 -3.93 7.28 -7.89
CA PHE A 160 -5.03 7.69 -7.01
C PHE A 160 -6.30 7.80 -7.84
N VAL A 161 -7.06 6.71 -7.94
CA VAL A 161 -8.23 6.60 -8.84
C VAL A 161 -9.38 5.89 -8.15
N THR A 162 -10.61 6.09 -8.62
CA THR A 162 -11.78 5.38 -8.10
C THR A 162 -11.69 3.88 -8.32
N LYS A 163 -11.24 3.46 -9.51
CA LYS A 163 -11.11 2.05 -9.87
C LYS A 163 -9.79 1.77 -10.59
N ALA A 164 -9.02 0.80 -10.13
CA ALA A 164 -7.77 0.41 -10.79
C ALA A 164 -7.86 -1.03 -11.30
N PHE A 165 -7.52 -1.24 -12.57
CA PHE A 165 -7.51 -2.54 -13.22
C PHE A 165 -6.07 -2.92 -13.59
N PHE A 166 -5.66 -4.12 -13.20
CA PHE A 166 -4.37 -4.69 -13.59
C PHE A 166 -4.57 -6.09 -14.18
N CYS A 167 -4.05 -6.30 -15.39
CA CYS A 167 -4.05 -7.58 -16.07
C CYS A 167 -2.65 -7.92 -16.59
N GLY A 168 -2.30 -9.21 -16.57
CA GLY A 168 -1.03 -9.69 -17.09
C GLY A 168 0.19 -9.19 -16.29
N SER A 169 1.36 -9.15 -16.92
CA SER A 169 2.61 -8.83 -16.24
C SER A 169 2.87 -7.33 -16.11
N GLN A 170 3.19 -6.91 -14.88
CA GLN A 170 3.58 -5.58 -14.49
C GLN A 170 5.06 -5.63 -14.10
N ASN A 171 5.93 -5.36 -15.08
CA ASN A 171 7.37 -5.25 -14.86
C ASN A 171 7.73 -3.78 -14.76
N SER A 172 8.27 -3.36 -13.61
CA SER A 172 8.73 -1.99 -13.45
C SER A 172 10.10 -1.96 -12.82
N GLN A 173 10.93 -1.08 -13.36
CA GLN A 173 12.23 -0.76 -12.81
C GLN A 173 12.16 0.32 -11.71
N ARG A 174 10.96 0.83 -11.42
CA ARG A 174 10.70 1.86 -10.40
C ARG A 174 10.83 1.24 -9.01
N TYR A 175 11.19 2.02 -7.99
CA TYR A 175 11.37 1.53 -6.61
C TYR A 175 10.05 1.40 -5.85
N TYR A 176 9.04 2.21 -6.17
CA TYR A 176 7.79 2.25 -5.41
C TYR A 176 6.55 2.14 -6.30
N TYR A 177 5.57 1.38 -5.83
CA TYR A 177 4.19 1.42 -6.28
C TYR A 177 3.33 1.91 -5.14
N LEU A 178 2.58 2.99 -5.35
CA LEU A 178 1.58 3.48 -4.41
C LEU A 178 0.24 3.54 -5.13
N ILE A 179 -0.61 2.55 -4.88
CA ILE A 179 -1.93 2.45 -5.50
C ILE A 179 -2.96 2.65 -4.40
N ASN A 180 -3.71 3.74 -4.50
CA ASN A 180 -4.84 4.05 -3.64
C ASN A 180 -6.12 4.09 -4.50
N THR A 181 -7.07 3.21 -4.21
CA THR A 181 -8.30 3.12 -4.99
C THR A 181 -9.54 2.74 -4.16
N ASP A 182 -10.75 2.98 -4.67
CA ASP A 182 -11.95 2.44 -4.01
C ASP A 182 -12.11 0.95 -4.38
N GLU A 183 -11.88 0.60 -5.65
CA GLU A 183 -11.95 -0.78 -6.14
C GLU A 183 -10.68 -1.16 -6.91
N LEU A 184 -9.97 -2.16 -6.43
CA LEU A 184 -8.82 -2.76 -7.11
C LEU A 184 -9.24 -4.07 -7.78
N VAL A 185 -9.13 -4.15 -9.11
CA VAL A 185 -9.42 -5.36 -9.88
C VAL A 185 -8.10 -5.95 -10.37
N LEU A 186 -7.78 -7.16 -9.91
CA LEU A 186 -6.61 -7.91 -10.34
C LEU A 186 -7.07 -9.14 -11.11
N LYS A 187 -6.69 -9.23 -12.39
CA LYS A 187 -7.06 -10.33 -13.27
C LYS A 187 -5.83 -10.94 -13.93
N ASP A 188 -5.43 -12.10 -13.43
CA ASP A 188 -4.17 -12.75 -13.83
C ASP A 188 -2.98 -11.76 -13.80
N ALA A 189 -2.97 -10.90 -12.78
CA ALA A 189 -2.02 -9.81 -12.62
C ALA A 189 -0.73 -10.31 -11.94
N ASN A 190 0.43 -10.01 -12.52
CA ASN A 190 1.73 -10.43 -12.02
C ASN A 190 2.63 -9.22 -11.84
N PHE A 191 2.80 -8.75 -10.61
CA PHE A 191 3.72 -7.66 -10.28
C PHE A 191 5.10 -8.25 -10.01
N ASN A 192 6.11 -7.86 -10.79
CA ASN A 192 7.48 -8.24 -10.53
C ASN A 192 8.34 -7.00 -10.25
N LEU A 193 8.87 -6.95 -9.03
CA LEU A 193 9.73 -5.88 -8.56
C LEU A 193 11.08 -6.47 -8.15
N GLU A 194 12.02 -6.44 -9.08
CA GLU A 194 13.39 -6.87 -8.89
C GLU A 194 14.28 -5.64 -9.03
N ASN A 195 14.68 -4.99 -7.92
CA ASN A 195 15.72 -3.94 -7.86
C ASN A 195 15.93 -3.45 -6.40
N PHE A 196 16.58 -2.29 -6.20
CA PHE A 196 16.93 -1.64 -4.92
C PHE A 196 15.80 -1.60 -3.85
N ILE A 197 16.11 -1.10 -2.64
CA ILE A 197 15.14 -0.88 -1.54
C ILE A 197 13.92 -0.12 -2.06
N GLY A 198 12.74 -0.72 -1.88
CA GLY A 198 11.50 -0.22 -2.46
C GLY A 198 10.27 -0.87 -1.82
N ALA A 199 9.09 -0.53 -2.30
CA ALA A 199 7.86 -1.08 -1.76
C ALA A 199 6.67 -1.05 -2.73
N ILE A 200 5.78 -2.03 -2.59
CA ILE A 200 4.46 -2.04 -3.23
C ILE A 200 3.41 -1.79 -2.15
N TYR A 201 2.69 -0.68 -2.26
CA TYR A 201 1.56 -0.30 -1.41
C TYR A 201 0.27 -0.40 -2.21
N LEU A 202 -0.60 -1.34 -1.84
CA LEU A 202 -1.91 -1.57 -2.46
C LEU A 202 -3.01 -1.30 -1.44
N ASN A 203 -3.62 -0.13 -1.54
CA ASN A 203 -4.65 0.33 -0.63
C ASN A 203 -5.98 0.43 -1.37
N ALA A 204 -6.98 -0.34 -0.94
CA ALA A 204 -8.29 -0.31 -1.55
C ALA A 204 -9.44 -0.42 -0.54
N ALA A 205 -10.63 0.09 -0.89
CA ALA A 205 -11.82 -0.26 -0.12
C ALA A 205 -12.21 -1.72 -0.39
N LYS A 206 -12.14 -2.11 -1.67
CA LYS A 206 -12.46 -3.45 -2.14
C LYS A 206 -11.37 -3.96 -3.09
N ILE A 207 -11.12 -5.26 -3.04
CA ILE A 207 -10.32 -5.95 -4.05
C ILE A 207 -11.16 -7.04 -4.72
N ASN A 208 -11.10 -7.13 -6.04
CA ASN A 208 -11.73 -8.19 -6.83
C ASN A 208 -10.63 -9.01 -7.50
N LEU A 209 -10.50 -10.27 -7.08
CA LEU A 209 -9.50 -11.21 -7.59
C LEU A 209 -10.13 -12.10 -8.67
N ILE A 210 -9.55 -12.08 -9.85
CA ILE A 210 -9.94 -12.93 -10.98
C ILE A 210 -8.69 -13.72 -11.42
N GLY A 211 -8.84 -15.04 -11.56
CA GLY A 211 -7.73 -15.91 -11.96
C GLY A 211 -6.62 -16.00 -10.90
N HIS A 212 -5.36 -16.11 -11.35
CA HIS A 212 -4.20 -16.30 -10.47
C HIS A 212 -3.33 -15.06 -10.48
N ASN A 213 -3.30 -14.34 -9.36
CA ASN A 213 -2.55 -13.11 -9.22
C ASN A 213 -1.29 -13.33 -8.37
N GLN A 214 -0.24 -12.58 -8.68
CA GLN A 214 1.03 -12.70 -7.99
C GLN A 214 1.69 -11.33 -7.79
N ILE A 215 2.31 -11.17 -6.63
CA ILE A 215 3.29 -10.12 -6.36
C ILE A 215 4.59 -10.80 -5.99
N THR A 216 5.64 -10.57 -6.77
CA THR A 216 6.99 -11.05 -6.51
C THR A 216 7.91 -9.87 -6.29
N THR A 217 8.59 -9.85 -5.14
CA THR A 217 9.65 -8.87 -4.87
C THR A 217 10.97 -9.60 -4.60
N LYS A 218 12.06 -9.12 -5.20
CA LYS A 218 13.39 -9.70 -4.99
C LYS A 218 14.44 -8.61 -4.78
N GLY A 219 15.26 -8.78 -3.75
CA GLY A 219 16.40 -7.90 -3.47
C GLY A 219 17.43 -7.97 -4.59
N ALA A 220 17.94 -6.80 -5.00
CA ALA A 220 18.99 -6.71 -5.99
C ALA A 220 20.34 -7.28 -5.49
N ARG A 221 21.08 -7.87 -6.42
CA ARG A 221 22.49 -8.21 -6.22
C ARG A 221 23.35 -7.01 -6.63
N VAL A 222 23.94 -6.32 -5.66
CA VAL A 222 24.79 -5.14 -5.93
C VAL A 222 26.18 -5.34 -5.32
N GLY A 223 27.18 -5.60 -6.17
CA GLY A 223 28.57 -5.76 -5.74
C GLY A 223 28.77 -6.88 -4.71
N ALA A 224 29.43 -6.55 -3.59
CA ALA A 224 29.70 -7.46 -2.47
C ALA A 224 28.57 -7.52 -1.42
N LEU A 225 27.46 -6.82 -1.61
CA LEU A 225 26.37 -6.71 -0.65
C LEU A 225 25.09 -7.33 -1.20
N ALA A 226 24.44 -8.15 -0.38
CA ALA A 226 23.11 -8.65 -0.67
C ALA A 226 22.07 -7.74 -0.03
N MET A 227 21.11 -7.27 -0.84
CA MET A 227 20.09 -6.34 -0.39
C MET A 227 18.84 -7.06 0.11
N THR A 228 18.14 -6.40 1.03
CA THR A 228 16.79 -6.79 1.44
C THR A 228 15.82 -6.62 0.27
N GLY A 229 14.87 -7.55 0.14
CA GLY A 229 13.80 -7.46 -0.86
C GLY A 229 12.87 -6.27 -0.62
N PRO A 230 12.23 -5.73 -1.67
CA PRO A 230 11.20 -4.71 -1.52
C PRO A 230 10.04 -5.18 -0.63
N SER A 231 9.49 -4.29 0.19
CA SER A 231 8.34 -4.62 1.06
C SER A 231 7.02 -4.62 0.29
N VAL A 232 6.04 -5.37 0.79
CA VAL A 232 4.67 -5.36 0.28
C VAL A 232 3.73 -4.98 1.41
N GLU A 233 2.90 -3.97 1.18
CA GLU A 233 1.82 -3.60 2.07
C GLU A 233 0.50 -3.64 1.29
N MET A 234 -0.48 -4.35 1.85
CA MET A 234 -1.81 -4.43 1.29
C MET A 234 -2.85 -4.10 2.36
N ILE A 235 -3.64 -3.06 2.13
CA ILE A 235 -4.70 -2.61 3.02
C ILE A 235 -6.02 -2.69 2.28
N ILE A 236 -6.87 -3.66 2.62
CA ILE A 236 -8.21 -3.77 2.06
C ILE A 236 -9.23 -3.45 3.14
N ALA A 237 -9.97 -2.36 2.99
CA ALA A 237 -10.79 -1.84 4.08
C ALA A 237 -12.06 -2.65 4.34
N LYS A 238 -12.76 -3.06 3.28
CA LYS A 238 -14.14 -3.55 3.39
C LYS A 238 -14.29 -4.99 2.94
N GLU A 239 -13.74 -5.34 1.77
CA GLU A 239 -14.17 -6.57 1.11
C GLU A 239 -13.15 -7.15 0.14
N VAL A 240 -13.05 -8.48 0.13
CA VAL A 240 -12.38 -9.28 -0.89
C VAL A 240 -13.43 -10.03 -1.70
N GLN A 241 -13.48 -9.78 -3.00
CA GLN A 241 -14.44 -10.32 -3.96
C GLN A 241 -13.73 -11.17 -5.03
N GLY A 242 -14.54 -11.91 -5.79
CA GLY A 242 -14.08 -12.75 -6.88
C GLY A 242 -13.59 -14.13 -6.44
N ASP A 243 -13.46 -15.01 -7.42
CA ASP A 243 -13.09 -16.43 -7.26
C ASP A 243 -11.59 -16.68 -7.48
N GLY A 244 -10.81 -15.61 -7.69
CA GLY A 244 -9.36 -15.69 -7.89
C GLY A 244 -8.55 -15.84 -6.60
N SER A 245 -7.25 -15.96 -6.79
CA SER A 245 -6.26 -16.06 -5.72
C SER A 245 -5.12 -15.04 -5.87
N MET A 246 -4.38 -14.84 -4.78
CA MET A 246 -3.23 -13.95 -4.71
C MET A 246 -2.08 -14.65 -3.99
N LEU A 247 -0.92 -14.72 -4.63
CA LEU A 247 0.34 -15.16 -4.04
C LEU A 247 1.29 -13.97 -3.87
N ILE A 248 1.78 -13.75 -2.65
CA ILE A 248 2.77 -12.70 -2.35
C ILE A 248 4.11 -13.38 -2.01
N GLU A 249 5.07 -13.32 -2.92
CA GLU A 249 6.42 -13.82 -2.70
C GLU A 249 7.39 -12.67 -2.51
N THR A 250 8.21 -12.75 -1.47
CA THR A 250 9.31 -11.80 -1.28
C THR A 250 10.60 -12.54 -0.97
N ALA A 251 11.67 -12.12 -1.62
CA ALA A 251 12.97 -12.76 -1.54
C ALA A 251 14.08 -11.75 -1.26
N GLY A 252 15.01 -12.12 -0.39
CA GLY A 252 16.29 -11.44 -0.30
C GLY A 252 17.19 -11.72 -1.50
N ALA A 253 18.22 -10.89 -1.69
CA ALA A 253 19.22 -11.13 -2.73
C ALA A 253 20.11 -12.35 -2.41
N ASP A 254 20.39 -13.16 -3.43
CA ASP A 254 21.41 -14.21 -3.36
C ASP A 254 22.79 -13.63 -3.67
N CYS A 255 23.79 -14.08 -2.93
CA CYS A 255 25.18 -13.76 -3.19
C CYS A 255 25.76 -14.67 -4.28
N PRO A 256 26.68 -14.18 -5.11
CA PRO A 256 27.45 -15.07 -5.98
C PRO A 256 28.20 -16.12 -5.18
N THR A 257 28.17 -17.36 -5.65
CA THR A 257 29.10 -18.39 -5.23
C THR A 257 30.51 -17.96 -5.62
N LEU A 258 31.44 -17.98 -4.67
CA LEU A 258 32.86 -17.79 -4.97
C LEU A 258 33.33 -19.05 -5.72
N GLU A 259 33.40 -18.99 -7.04
CA GLU A 259 34.12 -20.00 -7.80
C GLU A 259 35.60 -19.90 -7.41
N THR A 260 36.09 -20.94 -6.76
CA THR A 260 37.52 -21.09 -6.46
C THR A 260 38.22 -21.35 -7.80
N LYS A 261 39.00 -20.36 -8.26
CA LYS A 261 40.01 -20.57 -9.30
C LYS A 261 41.27 -21.18 -8.70
#